data_AF-A0A1Q6WP83-F1
#
_entry.id   AF-A0A1Q6WP83-F1
#
_cell.length_a   1.000
_cell.length_b   1.000
_cell.length_c   1.000
_cell.angle_alpha   90.00
_cell.angle_beta   90.00
_cell.angle_gamma   90.00
#
_symmetry.space_group_name_H-M   'P 1'
#
loop_
_entity.id
_entity.type
_entity.pdbx_description
1 polymer ?
#
loop_
_entity_poly.entity_id
_entity_poly.type
_entity_poly.pdbx_seq_one_letter_code
_entity_poly.pdbx_strand_id
1 'polypeptide(L)'
;MPDLDALAPNYHRAQQRWADAPTLARCYESLNACFNGNAHGLVEHVKSFIESACLTIMGEFRAPMPSAQPSTTDLLVAALDPLGLKNTRGAIKLDKVLSGFNRLADAIGDMRNETGPVAHGKDGFLDAIAADHARAFLHAGDAILGILLNAFEGKQPDLIATREPYESFPHLNERIDRAVAVEARIDEDADRPIVVFSVATGPRGEAIELRVEPSRLLYGIDREAYVEVLKTAELAVAEDEEGEEPEAEASAGEADEAPAPGIGPAEGPVTELVAEYRGGLAALRGGVEAFLQAEGVDPAIAGADGVLLIDSLLATAEQNMGLDWKQREAMRAKLKVACKRVLVRLGCAAEKADAVADRFVSWLRVQAPDAPPAAPVPAVLEQGAQA
;
A
#
# COMPACT_ATOMS: atom_id res chain seq x y z
N MET A 1 -9.84 40.09 10.02
CA MET A 1 -10.08 39.10 11.09
C MET A 1 -8.73 38.70 11.67
N PRO A 2 -8.65 38.26 12.94
CA PRO A 2 -7.41 37.68 13.45
C PRO A 2 -6.99 36.51 12.55
N ASP A 3 -5.70 36.33 12.37
CA ASP A 3 -5.10 35.20 11.66
C ASP A 3 -5.11 33.97 12.57
N LEU A 4 -5.59 32.81 12.07
CA LEU A 4 -5.65 31.57 12.86
C LEU A 4 -4.25 31.15 13.31
N ASP A 5 -3.27 31.27 12.41
CA ASP A 5 -1.91 30.79 12.66
C ASP A 5 -1.18 31.69 13.66
N ALA A 6 -1.55 32.96 13.73
CA ALA A 6 -1.06 33.88 14.76
C ALA A 6 -1.66 33.59 16.15
N LEU A 7 -2.90 33.10 16.19
CA LEU A 7 -3.66 32.89 17.44
C LEU A 7 -3.46 31.48 18.03
N ALA A 8 -3.35 30.49 17.16
CA ALA A 8 -3.29 29.06 17.48
C ALA A 8 -2.31 28.35 16.51
N PRO A 9 -1.00 28.62 16.63
CA PRO A 9 0.01 28.20 15.64
C PRO A 9 0.20 26.68 15.54
N ASN A 10 -0.16 25.92 16.58
CA ASN A 10 0.15 24.49 16.63
C ASN A 10 -0.70 23.66 15.66
N TYR A 11 -1.85 24.17 15.21
CA TYR A 11 -2.64 23.55 14.14
C TYR A 11 -1.86 23.52 12.82
N HIS A 12 -1.30 24.66 12.43
CA HIS A 12 -0.48 24.76 11.24
C HIS A 12 0.83 23.99 11.40
N ARG A 13 1.51 24.08 12.56
CA ARG A 13 2.72 23.26 12.82
C ARG A 13 2.44 21.76 12.65
N ALA A 14 1.30 21.26 13.14
CA ALA A 14 0.92 19.86 12.96
C ALA A 14 0.66 19.52 11.49
N GLN A 15 -0.08 20.35 10.76
CA GLN A 15 -0.33 20.14 9.32
C GLN A 15 0.98 20.12 8.51
N GLN A 16 1.92 21.01 8.81
CA GLN A 16 3.22 21.06 8.12
C GLN A 16 4.09 19.86 8.42
N ARG A 17 4.08 19.37 9.69
CA ARG A 17 4.86 18.20 10.08
C ARG A 17 4.42 16.94 9.34
N TRP A 18 3.12 16.78 9.12
CA TRP A 18 2.53 15.65 8.41
C TRP A 18 1.83 16.11 7.12
N ALA A 19 2.60 16.72 6.22
CA ALA A 19 2.07 17.29 4.97
C ALA A 19 1.40 16.25 4.05
N ASP A 20 1.78 14.98 4.17
CA ASP A 20 1.25 13.84 3.44
C ASP A 20 0.06 13.14 4.17
N ALA A 21 -0.40 13.67 5.30
CA ALA A 21 -1.58 13.16 6.02
C ALA A 21 -2.86 13.88 5.54
N PRO A 22 -3.60 13.33 4.55
CA PRO A 22 -4.70 14.04 3.90
C PRO A 22 -5.85 14.38 4.85
N THR A 23 -6.12 13.53 5.84
CA THR A 23 -7.16 13.79 6.84
C THR A 23 -6.80 14.99 7.70
N LEU A 24 -5.54 15.11 8.13
CA LEU A 24 -5.08 16.21 8.97
C LEU A 24 -5.10 17.54 8.19
N ALA A 25 -4.67 17.51 6.92
CA ALA A 25 -4.77 18.66 6.02
C ALA A 25 -6.22 19.14 5.85
N ARG A 26 -7.17 18.22 5.61
CA ARG A 26 -8.60 18.56 5.52
C ARG A 26 -9.17 19.10 6.82
N CYS A 27 -8.75 18.54 7.96
CA CYS A 27 -9.14 19.06 9.28
C CYS A 27 -8.62 20.49 9.48
N TYR A 28 -7.38 20.80 9.06
CA TYR A 28 -6.82 22.15 9.10
C TYR A 28 -7.65 23.11 8.25
N GLU A 29 -7.88 22.76 6.98
CA GLU A 29 -8.66 23.57 6.04
C GLU A 29 -10.07 23.86 6.57
N SER A 30 -10.73 22.84 7.12
CA SER A 30 -12.08 22.98 7.70
C SER A 30 -12.08 23.88 8.94
N LEU A 31 -11.09 23.72 9.82
CA LEU A 31 -10.91 24.57 11.00
C LEU A 31 -10.68 26.02 10.60
N ASN A 32 -9.79 26.26 9.63
CA ASN A 32 -9.45 27.59 9.13
C ASN A 32 -10.64 28.26 8.43
N ALA A 33 -11.39 27.52 7.62
CA ALA A 33 -12.61 28.01 7.00
C ALA A 33 -13.68 28.37 8.04
N CYS A 34 -13.88 27.51 9.05
CA CYS A 34 -14.82 27.77 10.14
C CYS A 34 -14.43 29.01 10.96
N PHE A 35 -13.16 29.15 11.31
CA PHE A 35 -12.63 30.28 12.07
C PHE A 35 -12.80 31.62 11.34
N ASN A 36 -12.53 31.65 10.03
CA ASN A 36 -12.71 32.85 9.20
C ASN A 36 -14.18 33.11 8.80
N GLY A 37 -15.07 32.16 9.05
CA GLY A 37 -16.49 32.26 8.77
C GLY A 37 -17.27 32.78 9.98
N ASN A 38 -18.30 32.02 10.37
CA ASN A 38 -19.18 32.33 11.50
C ASN A 38 -18.76 31.61 12.80
N ALA A 39 -17.65 30.85 12.78
CA ALA A 39 -17.17 30.02 13.88
C ALA A 39 -18.18 29.00 14.43
N HIS A 40 -19.32 28.78 13.75
CA HIS A 40 -20.26 27.74 14.09
C HIS A 40 -19.62 26.40 13.77
N GLY A 41 -19.45 25.54 14.77
CA GLY A 41 -18.75 24.27 14.61
C GLY A 41 -17.26 24.30 14.97
N LEU A 42 -16.73 25.39 15.53
CA LEU A 42 -15.30 25.48 15.82
C LEU A 42 -14.84 24.38 16.79
N VAL A 43 -15.64 24.06 17.80
CA VAL A 43 -15.33 23.01 18.79
C VAL A 43 -15.28 21.63 18.12
N GLU A 44 -16.20 21.35 17.20
CA GLU A 44 -16.24 20.14 16.38
C GLU A 44 -14.95 19.98 15.58
N HIS A 45 -14.51 21.04 14.91
CA HIS A 45 -13.28 21.02 14.12
C HIS A 45 -12.02 20.90 15.01
N VAL A 46 -11.99 21.58 16.16
CA VAL A 46 -10.92 21.44 17.16
C VAL A 46 -10.79 19.99 17.60
N LYS A 47 -11.91 19.35 17.98
CA LYS A 47 -11.95 17.95 18.38
C LYS A 47 -11.43 17.04 17.27
N SER A 48 -12.01 17.13 16.07
CA SER A 48 -11.62 16.29 14.93
C SER A 48 -10.15 16.45 14.57
N PHE A 49 -9.60 17.67 14.67
CA PHE A 49 -8.18 17.91 14.41
C PHE A 49 -7.29 17.22 15.46
N ILE A 50 -7.59 17.36 16.75
CA ILE A 50 -6.84 16.71 17.83
C ILE A 50 -6.88 15.19 17.66
N GLU A 51 -8.05 14.61 17.40
CA GLU A 51 -8.19 13.18 17.18
C GLU A 51 -7.39 12.71 15.95
N SER A 52 -7.43 13.47 14.86
CA SER A 52 -6.63 13.18 13.66
C SER A 52 -5.13 13.25 13.94
N ALA A 53 -4.66 14.23 14.72
CA ALA A 53 -3.26 14.34 15.12
C ALA A 53 -2.83 13.16 16.01
N CYS A 54 -3.66 12.79 16.99
CA CYS A 54 -3.40 11.65 17.87
C CYS A 54 -3.31 10.35 17.07
N LEU A 55 -4.26 10.10 16.15
CA LEU A 55 -4.25 8.93 15.27
C LEU A 55 -3.05 8.90 14.34
N THR A 56 -2.60 10.07 13.85
CA THR A 56 -1.40 10.18 13.02
C THR A 56 -0.17 9.73 13.80
N ILE A 57 0.03 10.28 15.01
CA ILE A 57 1.12 9.91 15.91
C ILE A 57 1.06 8.41 16.25
N MET A 58 -0.11 7.91 16.66
CA MET A 58 -0.29 6.49 16.96
C MET A 58 0.07 5.61 15.76
N GLY A 59 -0.28 6.02 14.55
CA GLY A 59 0.10 5.32 13.32
C GLY A 59 1.62 5.28 13.11
N GLU A 60 2.31 6.40 13.32
CA GLU A 60 3.77 6.48 13.18
C GLU A 60 4.54 5.63 14.21
N PHE A 61 3.97 5.43 15.40
CA PHE A 61 4.55 4.57 16.44
C PHE A 61 3.93 3.17 16.50
N ARG A 62 3.02 2.84 15.57
CA ARG A 62 2.21 1.60 15.57
C ARG A 62 1.57 1.30 16.93
N ALA A 63 1.15 2.33 17.63
CA ALA A 63 0.46 2.21 18.91
C ALA A 63 -0.94 1.59 18.70
N PRO A 64 -1.36 0.67 19.59
CA PRO A 64 -2.67 0.03 19.47
C PRO A 64 -3.81 1.03 19.74
N MET A 65 -4.96 0.81 19.10
CA MET A 65 -6.18 1.53 19.44
C MET A 65 -6.58 1.25 20.90
N PRO A 66 -6.89 2.27 21.71
CA PRO A 66 -7.18 2.06 23.13
C PRO A 66 -8.52 1.37 23.39
N SER A 67 -9.50 1.53 22.49
CA SER A 67 -10.78 0.81 22.50
C SER A 67 -11.44 0.84 21.11
N ALA A 68 -12.58 0.15 20.95
CA ALA A 68 -13.35 0.14 19.70
C ALA A 68 -14.01 1.51 19.37
N GLN A 69 -14.30 2.30 20.40
CA GLN A 69 -14.88 3.64 20.30
C GLN A 69 -14.16 4.55 21.30
N PRO A 70 -12.93 4.98 21.00
CA PRO A 70 -12.14 5.73 21.94
C PRO A 70 -12.66 7.16 22.08
N SER A 71 -12.59 7.70 23.30
CA SER A 71 -12.80 9.13 23.51
C SER A 71 -11.60 9.96 23.00
N THR A 72 -11.77 11.27 22.88
CA THR A 72 -10.66 12.21 22.60
C THR A 72 -9.51 12.03 23.60
N THR A 73 -9.86 11.82 24.87
CA THR A 73 -8.89 11.64 25.96
C THR A 73 -8.17 10.30 25.86
N ASP A 74 -8.88 9.22 25.49
CA ASP A 74 -8.25 7.92 25.26
C ASP A 74 -7.22 8.00 24.13
N LEU A 75 -7.57 8.69 23.03
CA LEU A 75 -6.66 8.92 21.90
C LEU A 75 -5.47 9.78 22.32
N LEU A 76 -5.69 10.85 23.08
CA LEU A 76 -4.61 11.71 23.58
C LEU A 76 -3.64 10.93 24.47
N VAL A 77 -4.15 10.13 25.41
CA VAL A 77 -3.32 9.31 26.29
C VAL A 77 -2.56 8.25 25.49
N ALA A 78 -3.20 7.59 24.53
CA ALA A 78 -2.57 6.60 23.66
C ALA A 78 -1.48 7.20 22.76
N ALA A 79 -1.67 8.43 22.28
CA ALA A 79 -0.67 9.15 21.49
C ALA A 79 0.53 9.65 22.32
N LEU A 80 0.31 10.04 23.58
CA LEU A 80 1.37 10.52 24.47
C LEU A 80 2.25 9.41 25.06
N ASP A 81 1.71 8.20 25.22
CA ASP A 81 2.44 7.05 25.78
C ASP A 81 3.74 6.70 25.01
N PRO A 82 3.73 6.50 23.66
CA PRO A 82 4.96 6.23 22.90
C PRO A 82 5.93 7.43 22.90
N LEU A 83 5.44 8.64 23.15
CA LEU A 83 6.27 9.84 23.30
C LEU A 83 6.94 9.93 24.68
N GLY A 84 6.63 8.99 25.59
CA GLY A 84 7.17 8.94 26.94
C GLY A 84 6.45 9.87 27.93
N LEU A 85 5.28 10.40 27.55
CA LEU A 85 4.44 11.23 28.41
C LEU A 85 3.28 10.42 28.98
N LYS A 86 3.60 9.56 29.95
CA LYS A 86 2.61 8.74 30.64
C LYS A 86 2.26 9.33 32.01
N ASN A 87 0.95 9.45 32.29
CA ASN A 87 0.48 9.81 33.62
C ASN A 87 0.70 8.62 34.59
N THR A 88 1.63 8.78 35.52
CA THR A 88 1.99 7.77 36.52
C THR A 88 1.14 7.81 37.79
N ARG A 89 -0.03 8.47 37.73
CA ARG A 89 -1.02 8.59 38.82
C ARG A 89 -0.47 9.24 40.10
N GLY A 90 0.33 10.30 39.93
CA GLY A 90 0.80 11.16 41.00
C GLY A 90 2.23 10.87 41.48
N ALA A 91 2.97 9.99 40.80
CA ALA A 91 4.36 9.70 41.16
C ALA A 91 5.29 10.90 40.87
N ILE A 92 4.96 11.72 39.87
CA ILE A 92 5.70 12.94 39.55
C ILE A 92 4.78 14.15 39.36
N LYS A 93 5.31 15.37 39.55
CA LYS A 93 4.53 16.61 39.41
C LYS A 93 3.95 16.80 38.00
N LEU A 94 4.60 16.25 36.98
CA LEU A 94 4.15 16.26 35.59
C LEU A 94 2.77 15.60 35.43
N ASP A 95 2.43 14.62 36.28
CA ASP A 95 1.13 13.94 36.24
C ASP A 95 -0.04 14.91 36.46
N LYS A 96 0.16 15.99 37.24
CA LYS A 96 -0.87 17.02 37.43
C LYS A 96 -1.11 17.81 36.14
N VAL A 97 -0.04 18.07 35.39
CA VAL A 97 -0.11 18.76 34.09
C VAL A 97 -0.80 17.87 33.06
N LEU A 98 -0.40 16.60 32.96
CA LEU A 98 -1.04 15.63 32.06
C LEU A 98 -2.52 15.41 32.41
N SER A 99 -2.85 15.37 33.70
CA SER A 99 -4.25 15.33 34.14
C SER A 99 -5.03 16.58 33.74
N GLY A 100 -4.39 17.74 33.67
CA GLY A 100 -4.98 18.98 33.15
C GLY A 100 -5.30 18.88 31.66
N PHE A 101 -4.37 18.37 30.86
CA PHE A 101 -4.60 18.13 29.43
C PHE A 101 -5.70 17.10 29.17
N ASN A 102 -5.77 16.03 29.96
CA ASN A 102 -6.86 15.05 29.87
C ASN A 102 -8.23 15.72 30.13
N ARG A 103 -8.33 16.57 31.15
CA ARG A 103 -9.57 17.32 31.42
C ARG A 103 -9.95 18.30 30.32
N LEU A 104 -8.97 18.90 29.64
CA LEU A 104 -9.23 19.75 28.47
C LEU A 104 -9.77 18.91 27.30
N ALA A 105 -9.19 17.74 27.05
CA ALA A 105 -9.66 16.81 26.02
C ALA A 105 -11.07 16.29 26.31
N ASP A 106 -11.37 15.94 27.57
CA ASP A 106 -12.72 15.58 28.03
C ASP A 106 -13.70 16.74 27.78
N ALA A 107 -13.37 17.95 28.23
CA ALA A 107 -14.24 19.12 28.07
C ALA A 107 -14.52 19.46 26.59
N ILE A 108 -13.54 19.29 25.70
CA ILE A 108 -13.74 19.43 24.25
C ILE A 108 -14.72 18.37 23.73
N GLY A 109 -14.53 17.11 24.16
CA GLY A 109 -15.40 16.00 23.80
C GLY A 109 -16.84 16.22 24.26
N ASP A 110 -17.02 16.57 25.54
CA ASP A 110 -18.32 16.81 26.17
C ASP A 110 -19.03 17.99 25.53
N MET A 111 -18.34 19.13 25.34
CA MET A 111 -18.91 20.30 24.68
C MET A 111 -19.45 19.95 23.30
N ARG A 112 -18.68 19.22 22.49
CA ARG A 112 -19.12 18.76 21.16
C ARG A 112 -20.32 17.82 21.25
N ASN A 113 -20.30 16.86 22.18
CA ASN A 113 -21.30 15.79 22.28
C ASN A 113 -22.61 16.21 22.96
N GLU A 114 -22.59 17.26 23.78
CA GLU A 114 -23.78 17.72 24.51
C GLU A 114 -24.41 18.96 23.86
N THR A 115 -23.58 19.84 23.31
CA THR A 115 -24.00 21.21 22.92
C THR A 115 -23.63 21.61 21.50
N GLY A 116 -22.90 20.76 20.77
CA GLY A 116 -22.43 21.05 19.40
C GLY A 116 -23.59 21.31 18.43
N PRO A 117 -23.76 22.54 17.91
CA PRO A 117 -24.88 22.87 17.03
C PRO A 117 -24.77 22.13 15.70
N VAL A 118 -23.55 21.92 15.19
CA VAL A 118 -23.31 21.16 13.95
C VAL A 118 -23.54 19.66 14.17
N ALA A 119 -23.17 19.15 15.35
CA ALA A 119 -23.31 17.74 15.69
C ALA A 119 -24.78 17.31 15.93
N HIS A 120 -25.63 18.20 16.44
CA HIS A 120 -26.98 17.87 16.86
C HIS A 120 -28.11 18.60 16.12
N GLY A 121 -27.79 19.53 15.22
CA GLY A 121 -28.79 20.31 14.46
C GLY A 121 -29.66 21.20 15.34
N LYS A 122 -29.18 21.55 16.54
CA LYS A 122 -29.86 22.48 17.46
C LYS A 122 -29.32 23.89 17.21
N ASP A 123 -30.22 24.87 17.16
CA ASP A 123 -29.82 26.28 17.28
C ASP A 123 -29.14 26.45 18.65
N GLY A 124 -27.83 26.68 18.64
CA GLY A 124 -26.99 26.71 19.84
C GLY A 124 -27.45 27.77 20.86
N PHE A 125 -27.24 27.50 22.13
CA PHE A 125 -27.57 28.44 23.20
C PHE A 125 -26.62 29.66 23.13
N LEU A 126 -27.20 30.87 23.00
CA LEU A 126 -26.57 32.21 23.13
C LEU A 126 -25.35 32.47 22.22
N ASP A 127 -25.60 33.01 21.02
CA ASP A 127 -24.58 33.43 20.03
C ASP A 127 -23.44 34.30 20.60
N ALA A 128 -23.75 35.14 21.61
CA ALA A 128 -22.75 35.99 22.27
C ALA A 128 -21.79 35.23 23.18
N ILE A 129 -22.22 34.09 23.74
CA ILE A 129 -21.40 33.20 24.58
C ILE A 129 -20.59 32.24 23.69
N ALA A 130 -21.12 31.88 22.52
CA ALA A 130 -20.51 30.94 21.60
C ALA A 130 -19.12 31.37 21.09
N ALA A 131 -18.90 32.65 20.79
CA ALA A 131 -17.65 33.10 20.18
C ALA A 131 -16.43 33.04 21.13
N ASP A 132 -16.56 33.59 22.35
CA ASP A 132 -15.45 33.58 23.32
C ASP A 132 -15.22 32.18 23.90
N HIS A 133 -16.28 31.38 24.06
CA HIS A 133 -16.14 29.96 24.42
C HIS A 133 -15.45 29.15 23.32
N ALA A 134 -15.84 29.35 22.06
CA ALA A 134 -15.19 28.68 20.92
C ALA A 134 -13.69 29.01 20.85
N ARG A 135 -13.30 30.28 21.11
CA ARG A 135 -11.87 30.65 21.22
C ARG A 135 -11.17 29.96 22.38
N ALA A 136 -11.81 29.81 23.53
CA ALA A 136 -11.23 29.08 24.65
C ALA A 136 -10.91 27.61 24.28
N PHE A 137 -11.81 26.96 23.54
CA PHE A 137 -11.57 25.60 23.03
C PHE A 137 -10.50 25.56 21.94
N LEU A 138 -10.44 26.57 21.07
CA LEU A 138 -9.35 26.71 20.10
C LEU A 138 -7.99 26.78 20.79
N HIS A 139 -7.86 27.60 21.84
CA HIS A 139 -6.62 27.69 22.62
C HIS A 139 -6.32 26.42 23.43
N ALA A 140 -7.35 25.74 23.95
CA ALA A 140 -7.17 24.45 24.61
C ALA A 140 -6.62 23.40 23.64
N GLY A 141 -7.17 23.34 22.43
CA GLY A 141 -6.68 22.44 21.39
C GLY A 141 -5.28 22.81 20.89
N ASP A 142 -4.99 24.10 20.72
CA ASP A 142 -3.64 24.58 20.43
C ASP A 142 -2.62 24.12 21.49
N ALA A 143 -2.96 24.24 22.77
CA ALA A 143 -2.11 23.79 23.86
C ALA A 143 -1.90 22.27 23.86
N ILE A 144 -2.95 21.47 23.57
CA ILE A 144 -2.86 20.01 23.42
C ILE A 144 -1.94 19.64 22.26
N LEU A 145 -2.07 20.30 21.11
CA LEU A 145 -1.18 20.08 19.97
C LEU A 145 0.25 20.49 20.28
N GLY A 146 0.45 21.60 21.00
CA GLY A 146 1.75 22.06 21.44
C GLY A 146 2.49 21.01 22.28
N ILE A 147 1.81 20.37 23.25
CA ILE A 147 2.43 19.29 24.03
C ILE A 147 2.71 18.05 23.18
N LEU A 148 1.80 17.66 22.28
CA LEU A 148 2.02 16.51 21.39
C LEU A 148 3.22 16.73 20.47
N LEU A 149 3.29 17.87 19.78
CA LEU A 149 4.37 18.21 18.86
C LEU A 149 5.72 18.31 19.58
N ASN A 150 5.76 19.02 20.71
CA ASN A 150 7.01 19.17 21.46
C ASN A 150 7.47 17.84 22.10
N ALA A 151 6.53 16.94 22.44
CA ALA A 151 6.88 15.60 22.94
C ALA A 151 7.32 14.65 21.82
N PHE A 152 6.86 14.90 20.61
CA PHE A 152 7.29 14.20 19.41
C PHE A 152 8.73 14.56 19.05
N GLU A 153 9.14 15.81 19.22
CA GLU A 153 10.49 16.27 18.90
C GLU A 153 11.58 15.39 19.56
N GLY A 154 12.52 14.92 18.75
CA GLY A 154 13.61 14.05 19.18
C GLY A 154 13.22 12.59 19.42
N LYS A 155 11.98 12.19 19.12
CA LYS A 155 11.56 10.78 19.10
C LYS A 155 11.75 10.20 17.70
N GLN A 156 12.24 8.97 17.66
CA GLN A 156 12.34 8.22 16.42
C GLN A 156 11.05 7.39 16.26
N PRO A 157 10.20 7.68 15.27
CA PRO A 157 9.04 6.86 14.95
C PRO A 157 9.44 5.48 14.40
N ASP A 158 8.46 4.59 14.21
CA ASP A 158 8.70 3.31 13.54
C ASP A 158 9.04 3.58 12.07
N LEU A 159 10.26 3.22 11.65
CA LEU A 159 10.77 3.48 10.30
C LEU A 159 9.97 2.77 9.18
N ILE A 160 9.14 1.78 9.54
CA ILE A 160 8.25 1.09 8.60
C ILE A 160 6.97 1.91 8.38
N ALA A 161 6.51 2.63 9.40
CA ALA A 161 5.20 3.28 9.41
C ALA A 161 5.24 4.81 9.35
N THR A 162 6.39 5.41 9.66
CA THR A 162 6.56 6.86 9.68
C THR A 162 6.32 7.49 8.31
N ARG A 163 5.77 8.70 8.36
CA ARG A 163 5.59 9.58 7.20
C ARG A 163 6.74 10.57 7.03
N GLU A 164 7.68 10.58 7.96
CA GLU A 164 8.81 11.48 7.89
C GLU A 164 9.70 11.15 6.68
N PRO A 165 10.17 12.17 5.95
CA PRO A 165 10.97 11.96 4.75
C PRO A 165 12.39 11.48 5.12
N TYR A 166 13.14 11.02 4.11
CA TYR A 166 14.51 10.51 4.27
C TYR A 166 15.42 11.48 5.03
N GLU A 167 15.26 12.78 4.81
CA GLU A 167 16.04 13.87 5.40
C GLU A 167 15.85 14.00 6.92
N SER A 168 14.78 13.43 7.49
CA SER A 168 14.55 13.42 8.94
C SER A 168 15.49 12.46 9.69
N PHE A 169 16.17 11.55 8.99
CA PHE A 169 16.96 10.47 9.60
C PHE A 169 18.46 10.49 9.28
N PRO A 170 19.15 11.65 9.29
CA PRO A 170 20.52 11.76 8.79
C PRO A 170 21.50 10.83 9.52
N HIS A 171 21.31 10.64 10.83
CA HIS A 171 22.15 9.78 11.66
C HIS A 171 21.98 8.28 11.33
N LEU A 172 20.78 7.84 10.92
CA LEU A 172 20.54 6.45 10.50
C LEU A 172 21.09 6.23 9.10
N ASN A 173 20.84 7.20 8.20
CA ASN A 173 21.35 7.20 6.84
C ASN A 173 22.88 7.11 6.86
N GLU A 174 23.56 7.99 7.61
CA GLU A 174 25.03 7.96 7.77
C GLU A 174 25.52 6.64 8.39
N ARG A 175 24.73 6.02 9.28
CA ARG A 175 25.09 4.71 9.84
C ARG A 175 25.04 3.62 8.78
N ILE A 176 24.03 3.63 7.91
CA ILE A 176 23.91 2.69 6.79
C ILE A 176 25.05 2.94 5.81
N ASP A 177 25.22 4.17 5.34
CA ASP A 177 26.18 4.55 4.31
C ASP A 177 27.64 4.21 4.69
N ARG A 178 27.98 4.24 5.98
CA ARG A 178 29.31 3.84 6.47
C ARG A 178 29.49 2.33 6.65
N ALA A 179 28.41 1.58 6.82
CA ALA A 179 28.45 0.18 7.25
C ALA A 179 28.15 -0.82 6.13
N VAL A 180 27.59 -0.36 5.00
CA VAL A 180 27.20 -1.23 3.90
C VAL A 180 28.23 -1.24 2.77
N ALA A 181 28.40 -2.40 2.16
CA ALA A 181 28.94 -2.54 0.82
C ALA A 181 27.75 -2.74 -0.15
N VAL A 182 27.80 -2.07 -1.30
CA VAL A 182 26.76 -2.17 -2.33
C VAL A 182 27.40 -2.62 -3.63
N GLU A 183 26.85 -3.68 -4.20
CA GLU A 183 27.15 -4.13 -5.56
C GLU A 183 25.92 -3.94 -6.43
N ALA A 184 26.12 -3.45 -7.66
CA ALA A 184 25.04 -3.28 -8.62
C ALA A 184 25.34 -4.10 -9.88
N ARG A 185 24.35 -4.86 -10.34
CA ARG A 185 24.42 -5.61 -11.60
C ARG A 185 23.11 -5.48 -12.37
N ILE A 186 23.18 -5.74 -13.68
CA ILE A 186 21.98 -5.92 -14.49
C ILE A 186 21.70 -7.41 -14.55
N ASP A 187 20.46 -7.79 -14.26
CA ASP A 187 19.97 -9.13 -14.52
C ASP A 187 19.42 -9.18 -15.94
N GLU A 188 20.19 -9.79 -16.83
CA GLU A 188 19.89 -9.97 -18.25
C GLU A 188 19.09 -11.26 -18.53
N ASP A 189 18.94 -12.14 -17.53
CA ASP A 189 18.18 -13.39 -17.65
C ASP A 189 16.65 -13.14 -17.57
N ALA A 190 16.25 -11.92 -17.19
CA ALA A 190 14.86 -11.50 -17.16
C ALA A 190 14.39 -10.96 -18.52
N ASP A 191 13.10 -11.13 -18.85
CA ASP A 191 12.44 -10.59 -20.06
C ASP A 191 12.64 -9.07 -20.30
N ARG A 192 13.17 -8.34 -19.31
CA ARG A 192 13.54 -6.91 -19.36
C ARG A 192 14.73 -6.65 -18.43
N PRO A 193 15.58 -5.64 -18.71
CA PRO A 193 16.70 -5.33 -17.84
C PRO A 193 16.22 -4.94 -16.44
N ILE A 194 16.70 -5.63 -15.42
CA ILE A 194 16.44 -5.33 -14.01
C ILE A 194 17.75 -4.93 -13.35
N VAL A 195 17.75 -3.78 -12.66
CA VAL A 195 18.89 -3.39 -11.82
C VAL A 195 18.75 -4.13 -10.49
N VAL A 196 19.79 -4.88 -10.12
CA VAL A 196 19.88 -5.59 -8.85
C VAL A 196 20.93 -4.90 -8.01
N PHE A 197 20.51 -4.32 -6.88
CA PHE A 197 21.39 -3.80 -5.84
C PHE A 197 21.52 -4.82 -4.73
N SER A 198 22.72 -5.35 -4.50
CA SER A 198 23.02 -6.26 -3.41
C SER A 198 23.71 -5.46 -2.29
N VAL A 199 23.02 -5.30 -1.16
CA VAL A 199 23.48 -4.52 -0.01
C VAL A 199 23.91 -5.47 1.10
N ALA A 200 25.19 -5.49 1.44
CA ALA A 200 25.74 -6.34 2.50
C ALA A 200 26.22 -5.50 3.69
N THR A 201 25.83 -5.89 4.92
CA THR A 201 26.32 -5.25 6.15
C THR A 201 27.57 -5.98 6.64
N GLY A 202 28.76 -5.46 6.34
CA GLY A 202 30.05 -6.02 6.75
C GLY A 202 30.43 -7.34 6.06
N PRO A 203 31.64 -7.88 6.34
CA PRO A 203 32.26 -8.96 5.56
C PRO A 203 31.63 -10.35 5.73
N ARG A 204 30.60 -10.49 6.59
CA ARG A 204 29.88 -11.75 6.85
C ARG A 204 28.36 -11.58 6.84
N GLY A 205 27.87 -10.40 6.42
CA GLY A 205 26.44 -10.13 6.36
C GLY A 205 25.81 -10.86 5.17
N GLU A 206 24.62 -11.42 5.38
CA GLU A 206 23.76 -11.82 4.27
C GLU A 206 23.41 -10.57 3.45
N ALA A 207 23.56 -10.66 2.12
CA ALA A 207 23.26 -9.56 1.24
C ALA A 207 21.75 -9.44 1.04
N ILE A 208 21.22 -8.23 1.16
CA ILE A 208 19.84 -7.91 0.83
C ILE A 208 19.81 -7.48 -0.63
N GLU A 209 19.08 -8.22 -1.47
CA GLU A 209 18.91 -7.86 -2.89
C GLU A 209 17.66 -6.99 -3.10
N LEU A 210 17.86 -5.82 -3.70
CA LEU A 210 16.80 -4.95 -4.20
C LEU A 210 16.78 -5.02 -5.73
N ARG A 211 15.68 -5.51 -6.28
CA ARG A 211 15.46 -5.63 -7.72
C ARG A 211 14.50 -4.55 -8.19
N VAL A 212 14.92 -3.69 -9.11
CA VAL A 212 14.15 -2.53 -9.56
C VAL A 212 14.29 -2.31 -11.07
N GLU A 213 13.18 -1.97 -11.74
CA GLU A 213 13.23 -1.54 -13.14
C GLU A 213 13.98 -0.21 -13.28
N PRO A 214 14.81 -0.03 -14.33
CA PRO A 214 15.52 1.23 -14.56
C PRO A 214 14.60 2.46 -14.55
N SER A 215 13.43 2.35 -15.19
CA SER A 215 12.44 3.42 -15.25
C SER A 215 11.89 3.81 -13.87
N ARG A 216 11.70 2.83 -12.98
CA ARG A 216 11.21 3.07 -11.62
C ARG A 216 12.26 3.73 -10.75
N LEU A 217 13.53 3.33 -10.88
CA LEU A 217 14.65 3.96 -10.19
C LEU A 217 14.78 5.43 -10.62
N LEU A 218 14.83 5.69 -11.92
CA LEU A 218 14.92 7.05 -12.46
C LEU A 218 13.73 7.90 -12.01
N TYR A 219 12.50 7.41 -12.20
CA TYR A 219 11.30 8.14 -11.77
C TYR A 219 11.31 8.43 -10.26
N GLY A 220 11.81 7.52 -9.43
CA GLY A 220 11.85 7.70 -7.98
C GLY A 220 12.93 8.65 -7.48
N ILE A 221 14.09 8.68 -8.13
CA ILE A 221 15.30 9.36 -7.63
C ILE A 221 15.60 10.65 -8.41
N ASP A 222 15.52 10.63 -9.74
CA ASP A 222 15.90 11.74 -10.60
C ASP A 222 14.93 11.90 -11.78
N ARG A 223 14.04 12.89 -11.63
CA ARG A 223 13.00 13.22 -12.61
C ARG A 223 13.55 13.76 -13.91
N GLU A 224 14.67 14.48 -13.86
CA GLU A 224 15.28 15.08 -15.04
C GLU A 224 15.93 13.97 -15.88
N ALA A 225 16.69 13.10 -15.23
CA ALA A 225 17.28 11.92 -15.88
C ALA A 225 16.21 10.98 -16.46
N TYR A 226 15.08 10.78 -15.76
CA TYR A 226 13.95 10.02 -16.29
C TYR A 226 13.43 10.58 -17.62
N VAL A 227 13.22 11.89 -17.70
CA VAL A 227 12.70 12.54 -18.92
C VAL A 227 13.73 12.51 -20.05
N GLU A 228 15.02 12.64 -19.76
CA GLU A 228 16.08 12.56 -20.75
C GLU A 228 16.22 11.15 -21.36
N VAL A 229 16.21 10.13 -20.50
CA VAL A 229 16.24 8.72 -20.94
C VAL A 229 15.00 8.38 -21.75
N LEU A 230 13.82 8.88 -21.36
CA LEU A 230 12.58 8.65 -22.09
C LEU A 230 12.65 9.20 -23.53
N LYS A 231 13.15 10.44 -23.71
CA LYS A 231 13.34 11.04 -25.04
C LYS A 231 14.30 10.23 -25.91
N THR A 232 15.39 9.74 -25.32
CA THR A 232 16.39 8.96 -26.04
C THR A 232 15.84 7.58 -26.42
N ALA A 233 15.05 6.96 -25.55
CA ALA A 233 14.39 5.69 -25.83
C ALA A 233 13.36 5.82 -26.96
N GLU A 234 12.59 6.92 -27.01
CA GLU A 234 11.67 7.22 -28.11
C GLU A 234 12.40 7.35 -29.46
N LEU A 235 13.58 7.99 -29.46
CA LEU A 235 14.42 8.10 -30.66
C LEU A 235 14.97 6.75 -31.10
N ALA A 236 15.43 5.91 -30.17
CA ALA A 236 15.95 4.58 -30.49
C ALA A 236 14.86 3.68 -31.09
N VAL A 237 13.63 3.71 -30.56
CA VAL A 237 12.49 2.98 -31.13
C VAL A 237 12.13 3.49 -32.53
N ALA A 238 12.17 4.81 -32.74
CA ALA A 238 11.91 5.39 -34.06
C ALA A 238 13.00 5.03 -35.09
N GLU A 239 14.27 4.96 -34.68
CA GLU A 239 15.38 4.53 -35.54
C GLU A 239 15.31 3.03 -35.88
N ASP A 240 14.88 2.18 -34.94
CA ASP A 240 14.64 0.76 -35.18
C ASP A 240 13.45 0.53 -36.13
N GLU A 241 12.36 1.31 -36.01
CA GLU A 241 11.20 1.26 -36.90
C GLU A 241 11.50 1.78 -38.33
N GLU A 242 12.45 2.72 -38.48
CA GLU A 242 12.90 3.20 -39.79
C GLU A 242 13.96 2.29 -40.45
N GLY A 243 14.56 1.35 -39.69
CA GLY A 243 15.59 0.41 -40.15
C GLY A 243 15.10 -0.94 -40.66
N GLU A 244 13.83 -1.31 -40.45
CA GLU A 244 13.25 -2.58 -40.92
C GLU A 244 12.70 -2.47 -42.36
N GLU A 245 13.57 -2.57 -43.36
CA GLU A 245 13.16 -3.08 -44.68
C GLU A 245 12.94 -4.61 -44.59
N PRO A 246 11.88 -5.18 -45.21
CA PRO A 246 11.54 -6.59 -45.02
C PRO A 246 12.47 -7.48 -45.86
N GLU A 247 13.53 -8.01 -45.25
CA GLU A 247 14.26 -9.13 -45.85
C GLU A 247 13.61 -10.48 -45.52
N ALA A 248 13.41 -11.23 -46.59
CA ALA A 248 12.65 -12.46 -46.70
C ALA A 248 13.23 -13.64 -45.90
N GLU A 249 12.29 -14.49 -45.49
CA GLU A 249 12.39 -15.90 -45.11
C GLU A 249 13.72 -16.61 -45.40
N ALA A 250 14.32 -17.19 -44.34
CA ALA A 250 15.12 -18.40 -44.46
C ALA A 250 14.99 -19.27 -43.20
N SER A 251 14.70 -20.55 -43.44
CA SER A 251 14.37 -21.57 -42.45
C SER A 251 15.58 -22.24 -41.78
N ALA A 252 15.27 -22.86 -40.64
CA ALA A 252 15.77 -24.14 -40.12
C ALA A 252 17.02 -24.15 -39.21
N GLY A 253 16.85 -24.84 -38.06
CA GLY A 253 17.92 -25.32 -37.19
C GLY A 253 17.38 -25.87 -35.86
N GLU A 254 17.18 -27.18 -35.79
CA GLU A 254 16.92 -27.94 -34.56
C GLU A 254 18.12 -27.88 -33.59
N ALA A 255 17.85 -27.84 -32.28
CA ALA A 255 18.73 -28.42 -31.27
C ALA A 255 17.94 -28.80 -30.01
N ASP A 256 18.03 -30.09 -29.72
CA ASP A 256 17.49 -30.87 -28.60
C ASP A 256 18.49 -30.83 -27.43
N GLU A 257 18.05 -30.53 -26.19
CA GLU A 257 18.68 -31.09 -24.98
C GLU A 257 17.87 -30.83 -23.68
N ALA A 258 17.67 -31.90 -22.92
CA ALA A 258 17.34 -31.94 -21.49
C ALA A 258 17.96 -33.24 -20.91
N PRO A 259 18.07 -33.49 -19.57
CA PRO A 259 17.85 -32.61 -18.40
C PRO A 259 18.87 -32.77 -17.23
N ALA A 260 18.61 -31.99 -16.14
CA ALA A 260 18.78 -32.28 -14.68
C ALA A 260 19.96 -31.63 -13.93
N PRO A 261 19.91 -31.50 -12.57
CA PRO A 261 18.83 -31.11 -11.65
C PRO A 261 19.25 -30.05 -10.57
N GLY A 262 18.30 -29.34 -9.94
CA GLY A 262 18.49 -28.85 -8.55
C GLY A 262 18.04 -27.41 -8.17
N ILE A 263 16.89 -27.32 -7.51
CA ILE A 263 16.50 -26.38 -6.41
C ILE A 263 16.44 -24.85 -6.70
N GLY A 264 15.42 -24.45 -7.47
CA GLY A 264 14.39 -23.40 -7.25
C GLY A 264 14.71 -21.95 -6.80
N PRO A 265 14.40 -20.96 -7.65
CA PRO A 265 13.92 -19.63 -7.27
C PRO A 265 12.46 -19.38 -7.72
N ALA A 266 11.83 -18.34 -7.16
CA ALA A 266 10.40 -18.01 -7.28
C ALA A 266 9.82 -18.15 -8.70
N GLU A 267 8.86 -19.05 -8.87
CA GLU A 267 8.28 -19.42 -10.17
C GLU A 267 7.63 -18.21 -10.86
N GLY A 268 8.02 -17.95 -12.11
CA GLY A 268 7.39 -16.99 -13.01
C GLY A 268 5.95 -17.37 -13.40
N PRO A 269 5.26 -16.58 -14.25
CA PRO A 269 3.90 -16.89 -14.71
C PRO A 269 3.87 -18.22 -15.47
N VAL A 270 3.31 -19.25 -14.84
CA VAL A 270 3.25 -20.60 -15.40
C VAL A 270 2.13 -20.64 -16.43
N THR A 271 2.43 -21.04 -17.66
CA THR A 271 1.42 -21.18 -18.72
C THR A 271 1.25 -22.67 -19.00
N GLU A 272 0.04 -23.20 -18.82
CA GLU A 272 -0.27 -24.61 -19.02
C GLU A 272 -1.22 -24.77 -20.20
N LEU A 273 -0.76 -25.46 -21.25
CA LEU A 273 -1.56 -25.80 -22.43
C LEU A 273 -2.01 -27.25 -22.33
N VAL A 274 -3.31 -27.48 -22.27
CA VAL A 274 -3.88 -28.82 -22.07
C VAL A 274 -5.01 -29.10 -23.04
N ALA A 275 -5.16 -30.37 -23.42
CA ALA A 275 -6.27 -30.85 -24.21
C ALA A 275 -7.55 -31.04 -23.36
N GLU A 276 -7.40 -31.32 -22.07
CA GLU A 276 -8.53 -31.48 -21.15
C GLU A 276 -8.11 -31.07 -19.73
N TYR A 277 -8.92 -30.24 -19.08
CA TYR A 277 -8.74 -29.78 -17.71
C TYR A 277 -9.83 -30.36 -16.79
N ARG A 278 -9.39 -30.98 -15.68
CA ARG A 278 -10.24 -31.64 -14.67
C ARG A 278 -10.01 -31.14 -13.23
N GLY A 279 -9.38 -29.98 -13.07
CA GLY A 279 -9.03 -29.43 -11.75
C GLY A 279 -10.17 -28.73 -11.02
N GLY A 280 -9.84 -28.02 -9.94
CA GLY A 280 -10.81 -27.40 -9.01
C GLY A 280 -11.69 -26.32 -9.64
N LEU A 281 -11.28 -25.75 -10.78
CA LEU A 281 -12.05 -24.74 -11.52
C LEU A 281 -12.94 -25.35 -12.61
N ALA A 282 -13.05 -26.67 -12.72
CA ALA A 282 -13.81 -27.33 -13.80
C ALA A 282 -15.30 -26.91 -13.82
N ALA A 283 -15.87 -26.55 -12.65
CA ALA A 283 -17.23 -26.03 -12.54
C ALA A 283 -17.45 -24.68 -13.25
N LEU A 284 -16.37 -23.91 -13.49
CA LEU A 284 -16.43 -22.61 -14.16
C LEU A 284 -16.43 -22.69 -15.69
N ARG A 285 -16.24 -23.88 -16.28
CA ARG A 285 -16.10 -24.08 -17.73
C ARG A 285 -17.19 -23.37 -18.55
N GLY A 286 -18.46 -23.57 -18.21
CA GLY A 286 -19.58 -22.92 -18.92
C GLY A 286 -19.61 -21.40 -18.74
N GLY A 287 -19.12 -20.89 -17.60
CA GLY A 287 -18.95 -19.46 -17.36
C GLY A 287 -17.81 -18.84 -18.17
N VAL A 288 -16.69 -19.56 -18.32
CA VAL A 288 -15.56 -19.16 -19.17
C VAL A 288 -15.99 -19.12 -20.64
N GLU A 289 -16.74 -20.11 -21.11
CA GLU A 289 -17.29 -20.13 -22.47
C GLU A 289 -18.16 -18.90 -22.75
N ALA A 290 -19.10 -18.59 -21.86
CA ALA A 290 -19.96 -17.41 -21.99
C ALA A 290 -19.15 -16.09 -21.94
N PHE A 291 -18.12 -16.03 -21.10
CA PHE A 291 -17.21 -14.88 -21.03
C PHE A 291 -16.45 -14.67 -22.34
N LEU A 292 -15.83 -15.72 -22.90
CA LEU A 292 -15.06 -15.62 -24.15
C LEU A 292 -15.95 -15.20 -25.32
N GLN A 293 -17.17 -15.74 -25.42
CA GLN A 293 -18.14 -15.32 -26.43
C GLN A 293 -18.49 -13.83 -26.32
N ALA A 294 -18.70 -13.32 -25.10
CA ALA A 294 -18.99 -11.91 -24.86
C ALA A 294 -17.81 -11.00 -25.22
N GLU A 295 -16.58 -11.49 -25.08
CA GLU A 295 -15.33 -10.82 -25.47
C GLU A 295 -14.99 -10.97 -26.96
N GLY A 296 -15.85 -11.65 -27.72
CA GLY A 296 -15.65 -11.92 -29.15
C GLY A 296 -14.45 -12.82 -29.43
N VAL A 297 -14.11 -13.72 -28.50
CA VAL A 297 -13.11 -14.78 -28.66
C VAL A 297 -13.85 -16.09 -28.85
N ASP A 298 -13.54 -16.81 -29.93
CA ASP A 298 -14.20 -18.09 -30.20
C ASP A 298 -13.78 -19.14 -29.15
N PRO A 299 -14.70 -19.67 -28.32
CA PRO A 299 -14.37 -20.66 -27.31
C PRO A 299 -13.92 -21.99 -27.90
N ALA A 300 -14.22 -22.27 -29.17
CA ALA A 300 -13.83 -23.47 -29.89
C ALA A 300 -12.40 -23.40 -30.48
N ILE A 301 -11.65 -22.34 -30.18
CA ILE A 301 -10.24 -22.24 -30.57
C ILE A 301 -9.47 -23.44 -29.98
N ALA A 302 -8.98 -24.27 -30.89
CA ALA A 302 -8.10 -25.39 -30.60
C ALA A 302 -6.74 -25.15 -31.25
N GLY A 303 -5.68 -25.35 -30.47
CA GLY A 303 -4.31 -25.35 -30.98
C GLY A 303 -3.96 -26.65 -31.71
N ALA A 304 -2.73 -26.75 -32.20
CA ALA A 304 -2.17 -28.02 -32.63
C ALA A 304 -2.22 -29.04 -31.47
N ASP A 305 -2.34 -30.33 -31.81
CA ASP A 305 -2.37 -31.45 -30.85
C ASP A 305 -3.58 -31.52 -29.89
N GLY A 306 -4.69 -30.86 -30.25
CA GLY A 306 -5.96 -30.99 -29.50
C GLY A 306 -6.04 -30.15 -28.22
N VAL A 307 -5.11 -29.19 -28.05
CA VAL A 307 -5.12 -28.21 -26.96
C VAL A 307 -6.35 -27.33 -27.07
N LEU A 308 -7.15 -27.24 -26.00
CA LEU A 308 -8.36 -26.44 -25.97
C LEU A 308 -8.13 -25.13 -25.18
N LEU A 309 -8.63 -24.01 -25.73
CA LEU A 309 -8.46 -22.69 -25.13
C LEU A 309 -9.05 -22.60 -23.71
N ILE A 310 -10.27 -23.09 -23.51
CA ILE A 310 -10.94 -23.06 -22.21
C ILE A 310 -10.16 -23.89 -21.19
N ASP A 311 -9.75 -25.10 -21.56
CA ASP A 311 -9.00 -26.00 -20.70
C ASP A 311 -7.65 -25.42 -20.30
N SER A 312 -6.94 -24.83 -21.26
CA SER A 312 -5.64 -24.18 -21.03
C SER A 312 -5.75 -22.94 -20.16
N LEU A 313 -6.82 -22.14 -20.31
CA LEU A 313 -7.08 -20.99 -19.45
C LEU A 313 -7.39 -21.39 -18.01
N LEU A 314 -8.17 -22.46 -17.81
CA LEU A 314 -8.50 -22.96 -16.48
C LEU A 314 -7.30 -23.60 -15.78
N ALA A 315 -6.52 -24.43 -16.48
CA ALA A 315 -5.28 -25.01 -15.97
C ALA A 315 -4.28 -23.91 -15.59
N THR A 316 -4.07 -22.96 -16.49
CA THR A 316 -3.22 -21.79 -16.24
C THR A 316 -3.72 -20.96 -15.05
N ALA A 317 -5.03 -20.77 -14.91
CA ALA A 317 -5.58 -20.03 -13.79
C ALA A 317 -5.29 -20.72 -12.45
N GLU A 318 -5.54 -22.03 -12.35
CA GLU A 318 -5.32 -22.79 -11.11
C GLU A 318 -3.84 -22.77 -10.68
N GLN A 319 -2.90 -22.93 -11.61
CA GLN A 319 -1.45 -22.89 -11.31
C GLN A 319 -0.95 -21.52 -10.81
N ASN A 320 -1.63 -20.44 -11.19
CA ASN A 320 -1.22 -19.09 -10.81
C ASN A 320 -2.06 -18.51 -9.65
N MET A 321 -3.11 -19.22 -9.24
CA MET A 321 -3.93 -18.86 -8.09
C MET A 321 -3.29 -19.40 -6.80
N GLY A 322 -2.45 -18.57 -6.17
CA GLY A 322 -1.91 -18.84 -4.83
C GLY A 322 -2.89 -18.52 -3.68
N LEU A 323 -2.48 -18.77 -2.44
CA LEU A 323 -3.20 -18.31 -1.24
C LEU A 323 -3.34 -16.78 -1.25
N ASP A 324 -4.55 -16.27 -1.05
CA ASP A 324 -4.89 -14.84 -1.07
C ASP A 324 -4.67 -14.12 -2.42
N TRP A 325 -4.67 -14.83 -3.56
CA TRP A 325 -4.46 -14.23 -4.89
C TRP A 325 -5.45 -13.10 -5.21
N LYS A 326 -6.65 -13.13 -4.64
CA LYS A 326 -7.66 -12.07 -4.78
C LYS A 326 -7.19 -10.73 -4.20
N GLN A 327 -6.37 -10.76 -3.14
CA GLN A 327 -5.91 -9.59 -2.39
C GLN A 327 -4.56 -9.06 -2.89
N ARG A 328 -3.65 -9.92 -3.36
CA ARG A 328 -2.29 -9.50 -3.76
C ARG A 328 -2.22 -9.06 -5.22
N GLU A 329 -1.90 -7.81 -5.45
CA GLU A 329 -1.77 -7.23 -6.79
C GLU A 329 -0.73 -7.95 -7.66
N ALA A 330 0.43 -8.30 -7.09
CA ALA A 330 1.49 -9.03 -7.79
C ALA A 330 1.02 -10.39 -8.34
N MET A 331 0.16 -11.11 -7.61
CA MET A 331 -0.36 -12.41 -8.07
C MET A 331 -1.41 -12.26 -9.17
N ARG A 332 -2.23 -11.20 -9.11
CA ARG A 332 -3.17 -10.87 -10.20
C ARG A 332 -2.44 -10.45 -11.47
N ALA A 333 -1.36 -9.67 -11.35
CA ALA A 333 -0.51 -9.30 -12.46
C ALA A 333 0.15 -10.54 -13.10
N LYS A 334 0.66 -11.47 -12.28
CA LYS A 334 1.22 -12.75 -12.73
C LYS A 334 0.18 -13.59 -13.49
N LEU A 335 -1.02 -13.77 -12.92
CA LEU A 335 -2.13 -14.50 -13.54
C LEU A 335 -2.56 -13.88 -14.87
N LYS A 336 -2.68 -12.53 -14.94
CA LYS A 336 -3.00 -11.81 -16.18
C LYS A 336 -1.99 -12.14 -17.28
N VAL A 337 -0.70 -12.06 -16.96
CA VAL A 337 0.37 -12.35 -17.93
C VAL A 337 0.30 -13.80 -18.41
N ALA A 338 0.05 -14.75 -17.51
CA ALA A 338 -0.10 -16.16 -17.86
C ALA A 338 -1.30 -16.40 -18.80
N CYS A 339 -2.48 -15.85 -18.49
CA CYS A 339 -3.66 -15.98 -19.35
C CYS A 339 -3.49 -15.29 -20.71
N LYS A 340 -2.81 -14.13 -20.76
CA LYS A 340 -2.46 -13.46 -22.01
C LYS A 340 -1.59 -14.36 -22.89
N ARG A 341 -0.59 -15.03 -22.31
CA ARG A 341 0.28 -15.98 -23.05
C ARG A 341 -0.51 -17.13 -23.67
N VAL A 342 -1.50 -17.69 -22.96
CA VAL A 342 -2.41 -18.71 -23.53
C VAL A 342 -3.20 -18.15 -24.71
N LEU A 343 -3.81 -16.97 -24.55
CA LEU A 343 -4.63 -16.35 -25.59
C LEU A 343 -3.82 -16.05 -26.86
N VAL A 344 -2.61 -15.50 -26.73
CA VAL A 344 -1.72 -15.22 -27.87
C VAL A 344 -1.28 -16.51 -28.55
N ARG A 345 -0.87 -17.52 -27.77
CA ARG A 345 -0.39 -18.80 -28.30
C ARG A 345 -1.46 -19.59 -29.05
N LEU A 346 -2.73 -19.32 -28.76
CA LEU A 346 -3.88 -19.90 -29.44
C LEU A 346 -4.50 -18.96 -30.51
N GLY A 347 -3.77 -17.92 -30.92
CA GLY A 347 -4.11 -17.12 -32.10
C GLY A 347 -4.89 -15.84 -31.85
N CYS A 348 -5.05 -15.40 -30.60
CA CYS A 348 -5.61 -14.09 -30.30
C CYS A 348 -4.54 -12.99 -30.52
N ALA A 349 -4.89 -11.90 -31.21
CA ALA A 349 -3.98 -10.76 -31.40
C ALA A 349 -3.51 -10.19 -30.05
N ALA A 350 -2.24 -9.79 -29.94
CA ALA A 350 -1.61 -9.43 -28.67
C ALA A 350 -2.33 -8.31 -27.89
N GLU A 351 -2.82 -7.29 -28.58
CA GLU A 351 -3.59 -6.18 -27.99
C GLU A 351 -4.94 -6.66 -27.44
N LYS A 352 -5.66 -7.48 -28.21
CA LYS A 352 -6.92 -8.08 -27.78
C LYS A 352 -6.72 -9.05 -26.61
N ALA A 353 -5.66 -9.85 -26.65
CA ALA A 353 -5.31 -10.80 -25.60
C ALA A 353 -5.00 -10.10 -24.26
N ASP A 354 -4.36 -8.93 -24.26
CA ASP A 354 -4.11 -8.17 -23.03
C ASP A 354 -5.40 -7.71 -22.36
N ALA A 355 -6.29 -7.11 -23.16
CA ALA A 355 -7.57 -6.61 -22.69
C ALA A 355 -8.49 -7.73 -22.18
N VAL A 356 -8.53 -8.86 -22.90
CA VAL A 356 -9.31 -10.05 -22.50
C VAL A 356 -8.72 -10.68 -21.23
N ALA A 357 -7.40 -10.80 -21.11
CA ALA A 357 -6.76 -11.36 -19.91
C ALA A 357 -7.03 -10.51 -18.66
N ASP A 358 -7.01 -9.18 -18.78
CA ASP A 358 -7.31 -8.24 -17.69
C ASP A 358 -8.74 -8.41 -17.17
N ARG A 359 -9.70 -8.49 -18.09
CA ARG A 359 -11.12 -8.72 -17.78
C ARG A 359 -11.37 -10.12 -17.27
N PHE A 360 -10.64 -11.12 -17.78
CA PHE A 360 -10.75 -12.51 -17.33
C PHE A 360 -10.30 -12.68 -15.87
N VAL A 361 -9.17 -12.06 -15.48
CA VAL A 361 -8.70 -12.06 -14.09
C VAL A 361 -9.70 -11.36 -13.17
N SER A 362 -10.28 -10.24 -13.62
CA SER A 362 -11.32 -9.52 -12.88
C SER A 362 -12.58 -10.37 -12.71
N TRP A 363 -12.99 -11.10 -13.74
CA TRP A 363 -14.11 -12.04 -13.70
C TRP A 363 -13.83 -13.21 -12.75
N LEU A 364 -12.66 -13.85 -12.85
CA LEU A 364 -12.23 -14.94 -11.96
C LEU A 364 -12.22 -14.49 -10.49
N ARG A 365 -11.86 -13.24 -10.20
CA ARG A 365 -11.86 -12.72 -8.82
C ARG A 365 -13.24 -12.81 -8.17
N VAL A 366 -14.29 -12.64 -8.96
CA VAL A 366 -15.69 -12.68 -8.52
C VAL A 366 -16.23 -14.12 -8.52
N GLN A 367 -15.89 -14.90 -9.53
CA GLN A 367 -16.53 -16.21 -9.77
C GLN A 367 -15.77 -17.39 -9.15
N ALA A 368 -14.47 -17.29 -8.93
CA ALA A 368 -13.70 -18.39 -8.37
C ALA A 368 -13.98 -18.57 -6.88
N PRO A 369 -14.17 -19.83 -6.42
CA PRO A 369 -14.31 -20.11 -5.00
C PRO A 369 -13.06 -19.68 -4.22
N ASP A 370 -13.23 -19.26 -2.96
CA ASP A 370 -12.09 -19.15 -2.05
C ASP A 370 -11.50 -20.55 -1.83
N ALA A 371 -10.18 -20.67 -1.88
CA ALA A 371 -9.47 -21.95 -1.97
C ALA A 371 -10.05 -23.02 -1.01
N PRO A 372 -10.31 -24.26 -1.47
CA PRO A 372 -10.79 -25.32 -0.59
C PRO A 372 -9.71 -25.67 0.46
N PRO A 373 -10.10 -26.09 1.68
CA PRO A 373 -9.15 -26.50 2.71
C PRO A 373 -8.30 -27.66 2.19
N ALA A 374 -6.99 -27.58 2.41
CA ALA A 374 -6.03 -28.61 2.05
C ALA A 374 -6.54 -30.00 2.48
N ALA A 375 -6.53 -30.95 1.56
CA ALA A 375 -6.87 -32.34 1.86
C ALA A 375 -5.99 -32.84 3.03
N PRO A 376 -6.55 -33.58 3.99
CA PRO A 376 -5.79 -34.08 5.12
C PRO A 376 -4.68 -35.03 4.64
N VAL A 377 -3.44 -34.71 5.02
CA VAL A 377 -2.29 -35.59 4.85
C VAL A 377 -2.58 -36.89 5.62
N PRO A 378 -2.48 -38.09 5.00
CA PRO A 378 -2.68 -39.34 5.70
C PRO A 378 -1.62 -39.49 6.79
N ALA A 379 -2.07 -39.68 8.03
CA ALA A 379 -1.22 -39.89 9.18
C ALA A 379 -0.34 -41.13 8.98
N VAL A 380 0.98 -40.92 8.96
CA VAL A 380 1.96 -41.99 9.09
C VAL A 380 1.85 -42.52 10.52
N LEU A 381 1.34 -43.73 10.65
CA LEU A 381 1.34 -44.49 11.90
C LEU A 381 2.77 -44.82 12.29
N GLU A 382 3.32 -44.12 13.28
CA GLU A 382 4.51 -44.57 14.00
C GLU A 382 4.16 -45.86 14.76
N GLN A 383 4.64 -46.99 14.25
CA GLN A 383 4.69 -48.23 15.00
C GLN A 383 5.83 -48.13 16.02
N GLY A 384 5.49 -47.73 17.24
CA GLY A 384 6.33 -47.93 18.42
C GLY A 384 6.41 -49.40 18.77
N ALA A 385 7.56 -50.01 18.52
CA ALA A 385 7.94 -51.30 19.07
C ALA A 385 8.16 -51.16 20.59
N GLN A 386 7.34 -51.87 21.37
CA GLN A 386 7.69 -52.26 22.74
C GLN A 386 8.07 -53.74 22.71
N ALA A 387 9.32 -54.00 23.09
CA ALA A 387 9.77 -55.25 23.71
C ALA A 387 10.02 -54.95 25.19
#